data_AF-A0AAN8ZAT6-F1
#
_entry.id   AF-A0AAN8ZAT6-F1
#
_cell.length_a   1.000
_cell.length_b   1.000
_cell.length_c   1.000
_cell.angle_alpha   90.00
_cell.angle_beta   90.00
_cell.angle_gamma   90.00
#
_symmetry.space_group_name_H-M   'P 1'
#
loop_
_entity.id
_entity.type
_entity.pdbx_description
1 polymer ?
#
loop_
_entity_poly.entity_id
_entity_poly.type
_entity_poly.pdbx_seq_one_letter_code
_entity_poly.pdbx_strand_id
1 'polypeptide(L)'
;MSCVLAYVSHVHNVVLSDNVVDHDTLTLEQIESNITRCPVPGYAEKMIAAIDAVHLIGDPIGGCVTCIGLGTPVFDKLEAELAKACMSIPASKGFEIGSGFGGTFLTGSQHNDEFTIDGCSRIRTRTNRSGGIQGGISNGEIINMRVAFKPTATIARKQSTVTRDRHEIELPSRGRHDPCFLPQAVPVVEAMVALVLVDQLMSQYAQCQLFPINPALQEPMRLPTIEPAGSFL
;
A
#
# COMPACT_ATOMS: atom_id res chain seq x y z
N MET A 1 19.58 -21.40 -8.18
CA MET A 1 20.22 -20.08 -8.38
C MET A 1 19.08 -19.09 -8.45
N SER A 2 18.78 -18.43 -7.32
CA SER A 2 17.52 -17.72 -7.10
C SER A 2 17.52 -16.39 -7.87
N CYS A 3 17.09 -16.40 -9.13
CA CYS A 3 16.98 -15.21 -9.95
C CYS A 3 15.60 -14.56 -9.71
N VAL A 4 15.57 -13.26 -9.44
CA VAL A 4 14.33 -12.48 -9.39
C VAL A 4 13.96 -12.11 -10.82
N LEU A 5 12.79 -12.53 -11.29
CA LEU A 5 12.27 -12.27 -12.63
C LEU A 5 10.89 -11.60 -12.51
N ALA A 6 10.64 -10.54 -13.28
CA ALA A 6 9.37 -9.84 -13.29
C ALA A 6 8.89 -9.62 -14.72
N TYR A 7 7.59 -9.79 -14.95
CA TYR A 7 7.01 -9.69 -16.27
C TYR A 7 5.58 -9.13 -16.24
N VAL A 8 5.10 -8.58 -17.36
CA VAL A 8 3.74 -8.03 -17.45
C VAL A 8 2.74 -9.17 -17.62
N SER A 9 1.84 -9.31 -16.64
CA SER A 9 0.78 -10.33 -16.61
C SER A 9 -0.58 -9.80 -17.05
N HIS A 10 -0.73 -8.48 -17.13
CA HIS A 10 -1.99 -7.85 -17.50
C HIS A 10 -1.78 -6.43 -18.07
N VAL A 11 -2.51 -6.09 -19.12
CA VAL A 11 -2.72 -4.70 -19.58
C VAL A 11 -4.20 -4.51 -19.93
N HIS A 12 -4.89 -3.62 -19.23
CA HIS A 12 -6.31 -3.27 -19.38
C HIS A 12 -7.35 -4.41 -19.38
N ASN A 13 -7.64 -5.04 -20.53
CA ASN A 13 -8.57 -6.18 -20.66
C ASN A 13 -7.85 -7.44 -21.16
N VAL A 14 -6.53 -7.34 -21.40
CA VAL A 14 -5.67 -8.42 -21.85
C VAL A 14 -4.99 -9.02 -20.64
N VAL A 15 -5.63 -10.05 -20.06
CA VAL A 15 -5.19 -10.76 -18.85
C VAL A 15 -4.61 -12.11 -19.24
N LEU A 16 -3.39 -12.43 -18.83
CA LEU A 16 -2.85 -13.79 -18.98
C LEU A 16 -3.71 -14.76 -18.16
N SER A 17 -4.11 -15.87 -18.77
CA SER A 17 -4.83 -16.90 -18.02
C SER A 17 -3.91 -17.65 -17.06
N ASP A 18 -4.51 -18.18 -15.98
CA ASP A 18 -3.79 -18.91 -14.95
C ASP A 18 -2.97 -20.06 -15.55
N ASN A 19 -1.73 -20.23 -15.06
CA ASN A 19 -0.75 -21.24 -15.49
C ASN A 19 -0.22 -21.15 -16.94
N VAL A 20 -0.46 -20.06 -17.66
CA VAL A 20 0.13 -19.88 -19.00
C VAL A 20 1.65 -19.66 -18.94
N VAL A 21 2.16 -19.16 -17.82
CA VAL A 21 3.59 -18.97 -17.59
C VAL A 21 4.06 -20.02 -16.61
N ASP A 22 4.98 -20.88 -17.05
CA ASP A 22 5.68 -21.80 -16.16
C ASP A 22 6.82 -21.05 -15.45
N HIS A 23 6.67 -20.89 -14.13
CA HIS A 23 7.60 -20.15 -13.29
C HIS A 23 8.94 -20.85 -13.08
N ASP A 24 9.01 -22.17 -13.26
CA ASP A 24 10.25 -22.93 -13.06
C ASP A 24 11.19 -22.83 -14.28
N THR A 25 10.65 -22.51 -15.45
CA THR A 25 11.37 -22.47 -16.73
C THR A 25 11.48 -21.07 -17.35
N LEU A 26 10.85 -20.06 -16.73
CA LEU A 26 10.87 -18.68 -17.21
C LEU A 26 12.28 -18.09 -17.24
N THR A 27 12.66 -17.44 -18.34
CA THR A 27 13.98 -16.80 -18.50
C THR A 27 13.89 -15.30 -18.73
N LEU A 28 14.97 -14.57 -18.39
CA LEU A 28 15.06 -13.12 -18.63
C LEU A 28 15.00 -12.79 -20.14
N GLU A 29 15.56 -13.64 -20.99
CA GLU A 29 15.52 -13.48 -22.45
C GLU A 29 14.08 -13.50 -22.98
N GLN A 30 13.22 -14.38 -22.44
CA GLN A 30 11.79 -14.41 -22.79
C GLN A 30 11.09 -13.12 -22.37
N ILE A 31 11.45 -12.56 -21.21
CA ILE A 31 10.87 -11.31 -20.69
C ILE A 31 11.31 -10.12 -21.54
N GLU A 32 12.60 -9.95 -21.81
CA GLU A 32 13.12 -8.80 -22.57
C GLU A 32 12.95 -8.94 -24.10
N SER A 33 12.29 -10.02 -24.58
CA SER A 33 12.06 -10.29 -26.00
C SER A 33 11.15 -9.27 -26.70
N ASN A 34 10.38 -8.49 -25.95
CA ASN A 34 9.40 -7.54 -26.47
C ASN A 34 9.23 -6.33 -25.56
N ILE A 35 8.68 -5.25 -26.12
CA ILE A 35 8.51 -3.96 -25.43
C ILE A 35 7.55 -4.01 -24.24
N THR A 36 6.58 -4.93 -24.26
CA THR A 36 5.63 -5.12 -23.14
C THR A 36 6.18 -5.99 -22.04
N ARG A 37 7.37 -6.58 -22.21
CA ARG A 37 7.98 -7.49 -21.23
C ARG A 37 7.06 -8.62 -20.79
N CYS A 38 6.23 -9.11 -21.71
CA CYS A 38 5.33 -10.24 -21.49
C CYS A 38 5.98 -11.49 -22.08
N PRO A 39 6.16 -12.60 -21.34
CA PRO A 39 6.91 -13.77 -21.81
C PRO A 39 6.08 -14.62 -22.79
N VAL A 40 4.82 -14.26 -23.02
CA VAL A 40 3.88 -14.97 -23.88
C VAL A 40 3.62 -14.11 -25.13
N PRO A 41 4.22 -14.44 -26.30
CA PRO A 41 4.18 -13.58 -27.48
C PRO A 41 2.78 -13.18 -27.93
N GLY A 42 1.83 -14.13 -27.93
CA GLY A 42 0.44 -13.85 -28.34
C GLY A 42 -0.33 -12.90 -27.40
N TYR A 43 0.10 -12.78 -26.14
CA TYR A 43 -0.44 -11.77 -25.21
C TYR A 43 0.32 -10.45 -25.35
N ALA A 44 1.64 -10.49 -25.56
CA ALA A 44 2.46 -9.31 -25.82
C ALA A 44 1.89 -8.49 -26.99
N GLU A 45 1.58 -9.13 -28.12
CA GLU A 45 0.97 -8.45 -29.28
C GLU A 45 -0.37 -7.77 -28.95
N LYS A 46 -1.23 -8.44 -28.18
CA LYS A 46 -2.52 -7.88 -27.74
C LYS A 46 -2.33 -6.72 -26.78
N MET A 47 -1.34 -6.80 -25.89
CA MET A 47 -1.01 -5.72 -24.95
C MET A 47 -0.46 -4.50 -25.70
N ILE A 48 0.42 -4.71 -26.68
CA ILE A 48 0.92 -3.64 -27.56
C ILE A 48 -0.25 -2.96 -28.27
N ALA A 49 -1.14 -3.74 -28.90
CA ALA A 49 -2.31 -3.19 -29.57
C ALA A 49 -3.23 -2.40 -28.64
N ALA A 50 -3.41 -2.85 -27.39
CA ALA A 50 -4.20 -2.14 -26.39
C ALA A 50 -3.55 -0.80 -25.98
N ILE A 51 -2.22 -0.79 -25.81
CA ILE A 51 -1.43 0.42 -25.48
C ILE A 51 -1.49 1.42 -26.65
N ASP A 52 -1.31 0.96 -27.89
CA ASP A 52 -1.37 1.81 -29.07
C ASP A 52 -2.76 2.41 -29.26
N ALA A 53 -3.82 1.61 -29.05
CA ALA A 53 -5.20 2.08 -29.14
C ALA A 53 -5.48 3.22 -28.15
N VAL A 54 -4.91 3.15 -26.95
CA VAL A 54 -5.10 4.22 -25.95
C VAL A 54 -4.20 5.42 -26.15
N HIS A 55 -3.01 5.21 -26.73
CA HIS A 55 -2.12 6.29 -27.14
C HIS A 55 -2.79 7.22 -28.17
N LEU A 56 -3.55 6.64 -29.12
CA LEU A 56 -4.29 7.38 -30.15
C LEU A 56 -5.41 8.27 -29.58
N ILE A 57 -6.07 7.84 -28.50
CA ILE A 57 -7.17 8.59 -27.85
C ILE A 57 -6.68 9.48 -26.70
N GLY A 58 -5.41 9.35 -26.29
CA GLY A 58 -4.79 10.15 -25.23
C GLY A 58 -5.25 9.80 -23.81
N ASP A 59 -5.77 8.59 -23.57
CA ASP A 59 -6.27 8.17 -22.25
C ASP A 59 -5.53 6.92 -21.74
N PRO A 60 -4.46 7.08 -20.94
CA PRO A 60 -3.54 5.99 -20.60
C PRO A 60 -4.22 4.87 -19.76
N ILE A 61 -3.84 3.63 -20.03
CA ILE A 61 -4.35 2.43 -19.34
C ILE A 61 -3.33 1.85 -18.35
N GLY A 62 -3.85 1.17 -17.32
CA GLY A 62 -3.03 0.44 -16.35
C GLY A 62 -2.76 -1.03 -16.73
N GLY A 63 -2.04 -1.72 -15.85
CA GLY A 63 -1.67 -3.12 -16.00
C GLY A 63 -1.19 -3.74 -14.68
N CYS A 64 -0.83 -5.03 -14.71
CA CYS A 64 -0.23 -5.74 -13.58
C CYS A 64 1.11 -6.35 -14.00
N VAL A 65 2.09 -6.29 -13.09
CA VAL A 65 3.39 -6.95 -13.21
C VAL A 65 3.44 -8.09 -12.20
N THR A 66 3.73 -9.31 -12.67
CA THR A 66 3.97 -10.47 -11.82
C THR A 66 5.48 -10.63 -11.61
N CYS A 67 5.91 -10.77 -10.36
CA CYS A 67 7.31 -10.96 -9.99
C CYS A 67 7.48 -12.31 -9.26
N ILE A 68 8.51 -13.06 -9.62
CA ILE A 68 8.92 -14.31 -8.98
C ILE A 68 10.38 -14.19 -8.51
N GLY A 69 10.67 -14.47 -7.24
CA GLY A 69 12.02 -14.38 -6.69
C GLY A 69 12.09 -14.22 -5.17
N LEU A 70 13.31 -14.27 -4.62
CA LEU A 70 13.61 -13.92 -3.22
C LEU A 70 14.16 -12.48 -3.18
N GLY A 71 13.37 -11.52 -2.69
CA GLY A 71 13.55 -10.07 -2.89
C GLY A 71 14.77 -9.43 -2.21
N THR A 72 15.30 -8.32 -2.74
CA THR A 72 14.94 -6.94 -2.31
C THR A 72 15.41 -5.86 -3.30
N PRO A 73 14.53 -4.94 -3.77
CA PRO A 73 14.95 -3.54 -4.05
C PRO A 73 13.86 -2.45 -3.80
N VAL A 74 12.91 -2.65 -2.87
CA VAL A 74 11.76 -1.74 -2.60
C VAL A 74 11.45 -1.70 -1.09
N PHE A 75 12.22 -0.99 -0.26
CA PHE A 75 11.92 -0.90 1.19
C PHE A 75 11.51 0.51 1.64
N ASP A 76 10.71 0.54 2.70
CA ASP A 76 10.28 1.69 3.52
C ASP A 76 9.40 2.75 2.87
N LYS A 77 8.61 2.40 1.84
CA LYS A 77 7.50 3.27 1.41
C LYS A 77 6.59 3.57 2.59
N LEU A 78 6.23 4.84 2.79
CA LEU A 78 5.46 5.26 3.96
C LEU A 78 4.13 4.49 4.08
N GLU A 79 3.39 4.31 2.97
CA GLU A 79 2.15 3.53 2.96
C GLU A 79 2.36 2.04 3.30
N ALA A 80 3.53 1.47 2.93
CA ALA A 80 3.85 0.07 3.20
C ALA A 80 4.19 -0.15 4.68
N GLU A 81 4.97 0.75 5.30
CA GLU A 81 5.27 0.67 6.73
C GLU A 81 4.04 0.96 7.59
N LEU A 82 3.20 1.92 7.19
CA LEU A 82 1.89 2.15 7.83
C LEU A 82 1.00 0.91 7.74
N ALA A 83 0.93 0.28 6.57
CA ALA A 83 0.17 -0.96 6.38
C ALA A 83 0.69 -2.08 7.26
N LYS A 84 2.00 -2.33 7.28
CA LYS A 84 2.66 -3.34 8.12
C LYS A 84 2.38 -3.12 9.60
N ALA A 85 2.55 -1.89 10.09
CA ALA A 85 2.30 -1.56 11.49
C ALA A 85 0.82 -1.79 11.86
N CYS A 86 -0.11 -1.32 11.04
CA CYS A 86 -1.54 -1.46 11.30
C CYS A 86 -2.05 -2.90 11.15
N MET A 87 -1.55 -3.64 10.16
CA MET A 87 -1.88 -5.05 9.94
C MET A 87 -1.23 -5.97 10.99
N SER A 88 -0.29 -5.48 11.78
CA SER A 88 0.24 -6.20 12.96
C SER A 88 -0.70 -6.15 14.16
N ILE A 89 -1.67 -5.22 14.18
CA ILE A 89 -2.62 -5.08 15.27
C ILE A 89 -3.54 -6.32 15.30
N PRO A 90 -3.77 -6.94 16.47
CA PRO A 90 -4.67 -8.08 16.57
C PRO A 90 -6.05 -7.79 15.97
N ALA A 91 -6.60 -8.82 15.33
CA ALA A 91 -7.88 -8.77 14.61
C ALA A 91 -7.92 -7.88 13.35
N SER A 92 -6.86 -7.17 12.98
CA SER A 92 -6.80 -6.49 11.69
C SER A 92 -6.91 -7.49 10.52
N LYS A 93 -7.51 -7.03 9.42
CA LYS A 93 -7.82 -7.82 8.23
C LYS A 93 -7.69 -7.09 6.91
N GLY A 94 -7.60 -5.77 6.93
CA GLY A 94 -7.42 -4.98 5.73
C GLY A 94 -6.84 -3.62 6.06
N PHE A 95 -6.14 -3.05 5.10
CA PHE A 95 -5.58 -1.72 5.16
C PHE A 95 -5.81 -1.06 3.81
N GLU A 96 -6.23 0.21 3.83
CA GLU A 96 -6.39 1.03 2.65
C GLU A 96 -5.79 2.41 2.89
N ILE A 97 -5.31 3.03 1.82
CA ILE A 97 -4.89 4.43 1.81
C ILE A 97 -5.67 5.22 0.76
N GLY A 98 -6.07 6.44 1.10
CA GLY A 98 -6.84 7.36 0.26
C GLY A 98 -8.14 6.74 -0.25
N SER A 99 -8.28 6.66 -1.57
CA SER A 99 -9.40 6.00 -2.24
C SER A 99 -9.46 4.48 -1.99
N GLY A 100 -8.37 3.87 -1.50
CA GLY A 100 -8.29 2.45 -1.19
C GLY A 100 -8.58 1.57 -2.40
N PHE A 101 -9.26 0.44 -2.17
CA PHE A 101 -9.75 -0.44 -3.21
C PHE A 101 -10.74 0.28 -4.16
N GLY A 102 -11.44 1.31 -3.68
CA GLY A 102 -12.30 2.15 -4.53
C GLY A 102 -11.57 2.85 -5.68
N GLY A 103 -10.27 3.13 -5.52
CA GLY A 103 -9.45 3.72 -6.58
C GLY A 103 -9.21 2.79 -7.77
N THR A 104 -9.33 1.47 -7.58
CA THR A 104 -9.10 0.47 -8.63
C THR A 104 -10.16 0.49 -9.73
N PHE A 105 -11.29 1.16 -9.49
CA PHE A 105 -12.39 1.31 -10.45
C PHE A 105 -12.30 2.59 -11.29
N LEU A 106 -11.28 3.42 -11.08
CA LEU A 106 -11.12 4.72 -11.71
C LEU A 106 -10.03 4.68 -12.79
N THR A 107 -10.19 5.49 -13.84
CA THR A 107 -9.11 5.76 -14.80
C THR A 107 -8.04 6.67 -14.17
N GLY A 108 -6.85 6.75 -14.76
CA GLY A 108 -5.79 7.63 -14.25
C GLY A 108 -6.22 9.11 -14.19
N SER A 109 -6.91 9.60 -15.22
CA SER A 109 -7.47 10.95 -15.25
C SER A 109 -8.53 11.20 -14.17
N GLN A 110 -9.28 10.18 -13.76
CA GLN A 110 -10.25 10.26 -12.67
C GLN A 110 -9.62 10.12 -11.29
N HIS A 111 -8.50 9.41 -11.17
CA HIS A 111 -7.85 9.12 -9.88
C HIS A 111 -6.79 10.16 -9.50
N ASN A 112 -6.10 10.75 -10.47
CA ASN A 112 -5.00 11.66 -10.22
C ASN A 112 -5.41 12.84 -9.32
N ASP A 113 -4.49 13.17 -8.41
CA ASP A 113 -4.57 14.34 -7.55
C ASP A 113 -3.77 15.48 -8.21
N GLU A 114 -4.46 16.31 -8.99
CA GLU A 114 -3.85 17.47 -9.67
C GLU A 114 -3.29 18.47 -8.66
N PHE A 115 -2.08 18.98 -8.90
CA PHE A 115 -1.50 20.04 -8.08
C PHE A 115 -2.10 21.40 -8.41
N THR A 116 -2.38 22.18 -7.37
CA THR A 116 -2.90 23.56 -7.43
C THR A 116 -2.19 24.42 -6.39
N ILE A 117 -2.25 25.74 -6.57
CA ILE A 117 -1.79 26.71 -5.57
C ILE A 117 -3.01 27.19 -4.79
N ASP A 118 -2.95 27.15 -3.46
CA ASP A 118 -4.02 27.66 -2.59
C ASP A 118 -3.98 29.19 -2.41
N GLY A 119 -4.98 29.75 -1.72
CA GLY A 119 -5.06 31.19 -1.46
C GLY A 119 -3.92 31.75 -0.58
N CYS A 120 -3.07 30.88 -0.03
CA CYS A 120 -1.90 31.22 0.76
C CYS A 120 -0.58 30.93 0.02
N SER A 121 -0.62 30.74 -1.29
CA SER A 121 0.52 30.43 -2.16
C SER A 121 1.23 29.10 -1.84
N ARG A 122 0.53 28.13 -1.24
CA ARG A 122 1.07 26.78 -0.98
C ARG A 122 0.67 25.83 -2.11
N ILE A 123 1.60 24.96 -2.49
CA ILE A 123 1.31 23.86 -3.42
C ILE A 123 0.53 22.79 -2.65
N ARG A 124 -0.63 22.43 -3.17
CA ARG A 124 -1.56 21.43 -2.63
C ARG A 124 -2.13 20.59 -3.76
N THR A 125 -2.83 19.51 -3.44
CA THR A 125 -3.61 18.80 -4.46
C THR A 125 -5.08 19.19 -4.43
N ARG A 126 -5.74 19.18 -5.60
CA ARG A 126 -7.16 19.51 -5.75
C ARG A 126 -8.07 18.48 -5.06
N THR A 127 -7.63 17.23 -5.05
CA THR A 127 -8.26 16.10 -4.36
C THR A 127 -7.21 15.35 -3.55
N ASN A 128 -7.63 14.46 -2.66
CA ASN A 128 -6.72 13.63 -1.86
C ASN A 128 -7.05 12.14 -2.01
N ARG A 129 -7.12 11.66 -3.25
CA ARG A 129 -7.40 10.25 -3.58
C ARG A 129 -6.20 9.34 -3.32
N SER A 130 -4.99 9.88 -3.39
CA SER A 130 -3.73 9.24 -2.97
C SER A 130 -3.63 9.08 -1.46
N GLY A 131 -4.43 9.82 -0.68
CA GLY A 131 -4.47 9.71 0.78
C GLY A 131 -3.23 10.26 1.47
N GLY A 132 -2.70 11.37 0.95
CA GLY A 132 -1.55 12.08 1.51
C GLY A 132 -0.20 11.48 1.14
N ILE A 133 -0.17 10.41 0.36
CA ILE A 133 1.04 9.67 0.01
C ILE A 133 1.07 9.37 -1.49
N GLN A 134 2.13 9.84 -2.16
CA GLN A 134 2.36 9.58 -3.58
C GLN A 134 3.76 9.00 -3.78
N GLY A 135 3.84 7.88 -4.48
CA GLY A 135 5.12 7.23 -4.79
C GLY A 135 5.93 6.78 -3.57
N GLY A 136 5.32 6.55 -2.42
CA GLY A 136 6.04 6.20 -1.19
C GLY A 136 6.26 7.35 -0.21
N ILE A 137 5.93 8.60 -0.60
CA ILE A 137 6.34 9.81 0.11
C ILE A 137 5.10 10.64 0.48
N SER A 138 5.09 11.23 1.68
CA SER A 138 4.06 12.17 2.07
C SER A 138 4.07 13.41 1.16
N ASN A 139 2.93 13.78 0.57
CA ASN A 139 2.84 14.90 -0.37
C ASN A 139 2.38 16.22 0.26
N GLY A 140 2.21 16.25 1.59
CA GLY A 140 1.76 17.43 2.34
C GLY A 140 0.25 17.51 2.58
N GLU A 141 -0.54 16.65 1.94
CA GLU A 141 -1.95 16.47 2.29
C GLU A 141 -2.14 15.55 3.49
N ILE A 142 -3.38 15.49 4.00
CA ILE A 142 -3.74 14.63 5.13
C ILE A 142 -3.49 13.17 4.76
N ILE A 143 -2.71 12.46 5.58
CA ILE A 143 -2.58 11.01 5.47
C ILE A 143 -3.93 10.40 5.84
N ASN A 144 -4.64 9.86 4.84
CA ASN A 144 -5.97 9.31 5.01
C ASN A 144 -5.91 7.79 4.79
N MET A 145 -6.12 7.03 5.85
CA MET A 145 -6.02 5.57 5.82
C MET A 145 -7.15 4.92 6.61
N ARG A 146 -7.48 3.69 6.25
CA ARG A 146 -8.49 2.87 6.91
C ARG A 146 -7.91 1.51 7.27
N VAL A 147 -8.26 1.03 8.47
CA VAL A 147 -7.88 -0.29 8.96
C VAL A 147 -9.14 -1.08 9.27
N ALA A 148 -9.29 -2.25 8.65
CA ALA A 148 -10.41 -3.14 8.88
C ALA A 148 -10.08 -4.15 9.97
N PHE A 149 -10.99 -4.35 10.91
CA PHE A 149 -10.87 -5.35 11.98
C PHE A 149 -11.99 -6.38 11.88
N LYS A 150 -11.67 -7.66 12.07
CA LYS A 150 -12.69 -8.69 12.29
C LYS A 150 -13.30 -8.56 13.68
N PRO A 151 -14.54 -9.05 13.88
CA PRO A 151 -15.09 -9.23 15.21
C PRO A 151 -14.19 -10.09 16.11
N THR A 152 -14.26 -9.85 17.42
CA THR A 152 -13.57 -10.67 18.42
C THR A 152 -14.05 -12.12 18.34
N ALA A 153 -13.11 -13.06 18.47
CA ALA A 153 -13.43 -14.48 18.31
C ALA A 153 -14.34 -15.01 19.44
N THR A 154 -14.23 -14.42 20.63
CA THR A 154 -14.94 -14.87 21.82
C THR A 154 -16.36 -14.30 21.86
N ILE A 155 -17.34 -15.12 21.53
CA ILE A 155 -18.77 -14.75 21.58
C ILE A 155 -19.48 -15.44 22.75
N ALA A 156 -20.59 -14.86 23.20
CA ALA A 156 -21.41 -15.43 24.28
C ALA A 156 -22.22 -16.68 23.86
N ARG A 157 -22.14 -17.09 22.58
CA ARG A 157 -22.77 -18.30 22.09
C ARG A 157 -21.80 -19.46 22.22
N LYS A 158 -22.33 -20.65 22.54
CA LYS A 158 -21.55 -21.88 22.45
C LYS A 158 -21.05 -22.09 21.02
N GLN A 159 -19.85 -22.63 20.88
CA GLN A 159 -19.24 -22.92 19.60
C GLN A 159 -18.68 -24.34 19.59
N SER A 160 -18.88 -25.07 18.51
CA SER A 160 -18.24 -26.36 18.29
C SER A 160 -16.74 -26.17 18.07
N THR A 161 -15.95 -27.04 18.68
CA THR A 161 -14.49 -27.09 18.50
C THR A 161 -14.00 -28.52 18.66
N VAL A 162 -12.69 -28.72 18.55
CA VAL A 162 -12.03 -30.00 18.77
C VAL A 162 -10.97 -29.90 19.86
N THR A 163 -10.84 -30.95 20.66
CA THR A 163 -9.72 -31.09 21.60
C THR A 163 -8.43 -31.47 20.87
N ARG A 164 -7.29 -31.38 21.55
CA ARG A 164 -6.01 -31.85 21.02
C ARG A 164 -6.03 -33.33 20.65
N ASP A 165 -6.87 -34.11 21.33
CA ASP A 165 -7.07 -35.54 21.10
C ASP A 165 -8.11 -35.84 20.00
N ARG A 166 -8.54 -34.81 19.24
CA ARG A 166 -9.47 -34.90 18.10
C ARG A 166 -10.90 -35.31 18.47
N HIS A 167 -11.34 -34.98 19.69
CA HIS A 167 -12.74 -35.14 20.08
C HIS A 167 -13.51 -33.84 19.86
N GLU A 168 -14.67 -33.92 19.22
CA GLU A 168 -15.60 -32.79 19.11
C GLU A 168 -16.19 -32.43 20.47
N ILE A 169 -16.12 -31.15 20.83
CA ILE A 169 -16.69 -30.62 22.08
C ILE A 169 -17.36 -29.26 21.83
N GLU A 170 -18.28 -28.87 22.70
CA GLU A 170 -18.79 -27.50 22.74
C GLU A 170 -17.95 -26.65 23.70
N LEU A 171 -17.40 -25.53 23.21
CA LEU A 171 -16.76 -24.52 24.05
C LEU A 171 -17.82 -23.79 24.90
N PRO A 172 -17.70 -23.80 26.24
CA PRO A 172 -18.61 -23.06 27.11
C PRO A 172 -18.38 -21.55 26.97
N SER A 173 -19.47 -20.79 26.89
CA SER A 173 -19.46 -19.33 26.92
C SER A 173 -19.11 -18.84 28.34
N ARG A 174 -17.83 -18.65 28.64
CA ARG A 174 -17.37 -18.01 29.88
C ARG A 174 -16.29 -16.98 29.58
N GLY A 175 -16.50 -15.74 30.01
CA GLY A 175 -15.51 -14.68 29.93
C GLY A 175 -16.12 -13.28 29.75
N ARG A 176 -15.25 -12.27 29.74
CA ARG A 176 -15.62 -10.92 29.32
C ARG A 176 -15.70 -10.89 27.80
N HIS A 177 -16.85 -10.48 27.28
CA HIS A 177 -17.07 -10.30 25.84
C HIS A 177 -17.16 -8.82 25.56
N ASP A 178 -16.18 -8.27 24.85
CA ASP A 178 -16.27 -6.91 24.38
C ASP A 178 -17.19 -6.89 23.14
N PRO A 179 -18.32 -6.15 23.17
CA PRO A 179 -19.27 -6.12 22.05
C PRO A 179 -18.69 -5.43 20.82
N CYS A 180 -17.68 -4.57 21.01
CA CYS A 180 -16.95 -3.90 19.95
C CYS A 180 -15.54 -3.56 20.44
N PHE A 181 -14.51 -4.08 19.76
CA PHE A 181 -13.11 -3.78 20.04
C PHE A 181 -12.65 -2.44 19.46
N LEU A 182 -13.37 -1.89 18.47
CA LEU A 182 -12.91 -0.72 17.70
C LEU A 182 -12.59 0.52 18.55
N PRO A 183 -13.36 0.90 19.59
CA PRO A 183 -13.01 2.06 20.42
C PRO A 183 -11.65 1.90 21.13
N GLN A 184 -11.29 0.66 21.49
CA GLN A 184 -9.99 0.34 22.09
C GLN A 184 -8.89 0.28 21.03
N ALA A 185 -9.24 -0.03 19.78
CA ALA A 185 -8.30 -0.07 18.66
C ALA A 185 -7.82 1.31 18.21
N VAL A 186 -8.63 2.36 18.38
CA VAL A 186 -8.29 3.75 17.99
C VAL A 186 -6.93 4.20 18.52
N PRO A 187 -6.68 4.23 19.86
CA PRO A 187 -5.38 4.66 20.38
C PRO A 187 -4.23 3.74 19.97
N VAL A 188 -4.50 2.46 19.67
CA VAL A 188 -3.48 1.51 19.18
C VAL A 188 -3.09 1.85 17.75
N VAL A 189 -4.05 2.15 16.87
CA VAL A 189 -3.78 2.59 15.50
C VAL A 189 -3.01 3.91 15.51
N GLU A 190 -3.42 4.89 16.33
CA GLU A 190 -2.72 6.17 16.47
C GLU A 190 -1.27 5.98 16.90
N ALA A 191 -1.01 5.14 17.90
CA ALA A 191 0.34 4.84 18.37
C ALA A 191 1.19 4.17 17.28
N MET A 192 0.64 3.19 16.56
CA MET A 192 1.34 2.51 15.46
C MET A 192 1.70 3.48 14.34
N VAL A 193 0.78 4.37 13.96
CA VAL A 193 1.03 5.40 12.94
C VAL A 193 2.11 6.38 13.42
N ALA A 194 2.03 6.85 14.67
CA ALA A 194 3.00 7.78 15.22
C ALA A 194 4.42 7.19 15.25
N LEU A 195 4.57 5.92 15.65
CA LEU A 195 5.86 5.22 15.65
C LEU A 195 6.46 5.16 14.23
N VAL A 196 5.66 4.77 13.23
CA VAL A 196 6.11 4.74 11.84
C VAL A 196 6.55 6.12 11.37
N LEU A 197 5.77 7.18 11.66
CA LEU A 197 6.11 8.54 11.24
C LEU A 197 7.40 9.04 11.89
N VAL A 198 7.64 8.73 13.16
CA VAL A 198 8.89 9.07 13.85
C VAL A 198 10.07 8.34 13.24
N ASP A 199 9.95 7.03 12.98
CA ASP A 199 11.01 6.24 12.35
C ASP A 199 11.37 6.76 10.95
N GLN A 200 10.37 7.15 10.16
CA GLN A 200 10.56 7.74 8.84
C GLN A 200 11.21 9.12 8.92
N LEU A 201 10.79 9.97 9.86
CA LEU A 201 11.39 11.28 10.10
C LEU A 201 12.86 11.16 10.52
N MET A 202 13.16 10.23 11.45
CA MET A 202 14.52 9.98 11.92
C MET A 202 15.41 9.43 10.80
N SER A 203 14.88 8.52 9.97
CA SER A 203 15.58 8.01 8.79
C SER A 203 15.90 9.11 7.80
N GLN A 204 14.93 9.98 7.48
CA GLN A 204 15.12 11.14 6.62
C GLN A 204 16.19 12.09 7.17
N TYR A 205 16.14 12.37 8.48
CA TYR A 205 17.14 13.23 9.13
C TYR A 205 18.54 12.62 9.05
N ALA A 206 18.68 11.32 9.34
CA ALA A 206 19.95 10.61 9.28
C ALA A 206 20.54 10.55 7.86
N GLN A 207 19.69 10.46 6.83
CA GLN A 207 20.16 10.42 5.44
C GLN A 207 20.47 11.80 4.87
N CYS A 208 19.62 12.80 5.13
CA CYS A 208 19.67 14.09 4.47
C CYS A 208 20.31 15.21 5.29
N GLN A 209 20.40 15.07 6.63
CA GLN A 209 20.83 16.15 7.52
C GLN A 209 21.96 15.79 8.48
N LEU A 210 22.44 14.54 8.46
CA LEU A 210 23.53 14.10 9.32
C LEU A 210 24.90 14.64 8.88
N PHE A 211 25.03 14.99 7.60
CA PHE A 211 26.22 15.68 7.05
C PHE A 211 25.85 17.12 6.65
N PRO A 212 26.83 18.04 6.62
CA PRO A 212 26.58 19.43 6.25
C PRO A 212 25.92 19.52 4.87
N ILE A 213 24.72 20.08 4.82
CA ILE A 213 24.00 20.31 3.57
C ILE A 213 24.79 21.35 2.77
N ASN A 214 25.07 21.07 1.50
CA ASN A 214 25.63 22.08 0.60
C ASN A 214 24.57 23.16 0.33
N PRO A 215 24.72 24.39 0.88
CA PRO A 215 23.68 25.43 0.77
C PRO A 215 23.47 25.91 -0.66
N ALA A 216 24.42 25.62 -1.57
CA ALA A 216 24.29 25.93 -2.98
C ALA A 216 23.34 24.98 -3.73
N LEU A 217 22.93 23.86 -3.13
CA LEU A 217 22.09 22.82 -3.76
C LEU A 217 20.75 22.59 -3.05
N GLN A 218 20.68 22.74 -1.71
CA GLN A 218 19.47 22.51 -0.93
C GLN A 218 19.42 23.41 0.33
N GLU A 219 18.22 23.90 0.69
CA GLU A 219 17.97 24.58 1.95
C GLU A 219 17.61 23.58 3.07
N PRO A 220 17.98 23.83 4.35
CA PRO A 220 17.61 22.95 5.46
C PRO A 220 16.10 22.92 5.70
N MET A 221 15.52 21.72 5.96
CA MET A 221 14.12 21.65 6.37
C MET A 221 13.93 22.32 7.73
N ARG A 222 12.94 23.21 7.84
CA ARG A 222 12.49 23.72 9.14
C ARG A 222 11.65 22.65 9.83
N LEU A 223 12.11 22.20 11.00
CA LEU A 223 11.33 21.28 11.82
C LEU A 223 10.05 21.98 12.32
N PRO A 224 8.90 21.30 12.31
CA PRO A 224 7.68 21.87 12.88
C PRO A 224 7.84 22.10 14.38
N THR A 225 7.40 23.26 14.85
CA THR A 225 7.33 23.57 16.28
C THR A 225 6.24 22.71 16.90
N ILE A 226 6.61 21.80 17.80
CA ILE A 226 5.63 21.02 18.59
C ILE A 226 5.02 22.01 19.59
N GLU A 227 3.77 22.43 19.35
CA GLU A 227 3.02 23.13 20.38
C GLU A 227 2.73 22.14 21.52
N PRO A 228 2.96 22.52 22.79
CA PRO A 228 2.66 21.64 23.92
C PRO A 228 1.19 21.27 23.88
N ALA A 229 0.90 19.96 23.93
CA ALA A 229 -0.46 19.44 23.96
C ALA A 229 -1.26 20.18 25.03
N GLY A 230 -2.31 20.89 24.59
CA GLY A 230 -3.23 21.57 25.50
C GLY A 230 -3.72 20.59 26.57
N SER A 231 -3.73 21.05 27.81
CA SER A 231 -4.22 20.32 28.96
C SER A 231 -5.67 19.87 28.73
N PHE A 232 -5.88 18.61 28.36
CA PHE A 232 -7.18 17.97 28.45
C PHE A 232 -7.37 17.50 29.89
N LEU A 233 -7.94 18.39 30.72
CA LEU A 233 -8.71 18.06 31.91
C LEU A 233 -10.18 18.37 31.63
#